data_AF-A0A8S0FIX1-F1
#
_entry.id   AF-A0A8S0FIX1-F1
#
_cell.length_a   1.000
_cell.length_b   1.000
_cell.length_c   1.000
_cell.angle_alpha   90.00
_cell.angle_beta   90.00
_cell.angle_gamma   90.00
#
_symmetry.space_group_name_H-M   'P 1'
#
loop_
_entity.id
_entity.type
_entity.pdbx_description
1 polymer ?
#
loop_
_entity_poly.entity_id
_entity_poly.type
_entity_poly.pdbx_seq_one_letter_code
_entity_poly.pdbx_strand_id
1 'polypeptide(L)'
;MNRFIIADATKCIGCRTCEVACAVSHQENQDCAALSPDEFISRIRVIKDHSWTTAVACHQCEDAPCANVCPVDAISREHGHIFVEQSRSLHWL
;
A
#
# COMPACT_ATOMS: atom_id res chain seq x y z
N MET A 1 19.08 -3.43 -8.79
CA MET A 1 19.14 -2.31 -7.82
C MET A 1 17.86 -2.34 -7.01
N ASN A 2 17.94 -2.48 -5.69
CA ASN A 2 16.75 -2.53 -4.83
C ASN A 2 16.10 -1.14 -4.78
N ARG A 3 14.80 -1.08 -5.06
CA ARG A 3 13.99 0.15 -4.95
C ARG A 3 13.30 0.15 -3.60
N PHE A 4 13.35 1.28 -2.90
CA PHE A 4 12.69 1.45 -1.61
C PHE A 4 12.03 2.82 -1.52
N ILE A 5 11.00 2.91 -0.69
CA ILE A 5 10.28 4.14 -0.37
C ILE A 5 10.46 4.38 1.13
N ILE A 6 10.84 5.60 1.52
CA ILE A 6 10.97 5.99 2.93
C ILE A 6 10.04 7.17 3.18
N ALA A 7 9.19 7.03 4.20
CA ALA A 7 8.41 8.14 4.74
C ALA A 7 9.23 8.81 5.87
N ASP A 8 9.66 10.04 5.63
CA ASP A 8 10.36 10.86 6.62
C ASP A 8 9.34 11.46 7.62
N ALA A 9 9.29 10.88 8.82
CA ALA A 9 8.38 11.30 9.87
C ALA A 9 8.62 12.74 10.34
N THR A 10 9.83 13.29 10.13
CA THR A 10 10.13 14.68 10.50
C THR A 10 9.48 15.71 9.57
N LYS A 11 9.07 15.28 8.37
CA LYS A 11 8.43 16.12 7.35
C LYS A 11 6.94 15.81 7.17
N CYS A 12 6.47 14.69 7.70
CA CYS A 12 5.09 14.28 7.53
C CYS A 12 4.17 15.11 8.43
N ILE A 13 3.34 15.96 7.81
CA ILE A 13 2.34 16.78 8.50
C ILE A 13 0.98 16.09 8.67
N GLY A 14 0.85 14.83 8.21
CA GLY A 14 -0.40 14.08 8.32
C GLY A 14 -1.52 14.53 7.38
N CYS A 15 -1.20 15.14 6.23
CA CYS A 15 -2.21 15.66 5.28
C CYS A 15 -3.02 14.57 4.57
N ARG A 16 -2.60 13.29 4.63
CA ARG A 16 -3.25 12.13 4.00
C ARG A 16 -3.35 12.16 2.48
N THR A 17 -2.74 13.13 1.80
CA THR A 17 -2.69 13.20 0.33
C THR A 17 -2.05 11.96 -0.30
N CYS A 18 -1.06 11.35 0.36
CA CYS A 18 -0.47 10.09 -0.11
C CYS A 18 -1.47 8.92 -0.14
N GLU A 19 -2.45 8.91 0.76
CA GLU A 19 -3.48 7.87 0.76
C GLU A 19 -4.43 8.05 -0.43
N VAL A 20 -4.87 9.28 -0.67
CA VAL A 20 -5.71 9.66 -1.82
C VAL A 20 -5.01 9.36 -3.13
N ALA A 21 -3.75 9.78 -3.26
CA ALA A 21 -2.95 9.53 -4.46
C ALA A 21 -2.83 8.03 -4.75
N CYS A 22 -2.61 7.21 -3.71
CA CYS A 22 -2.56 5.77 -3.88
C CYS A 22 -3.92 5.20 -4.33
N ALA A 23 -5.03 5.57 -3.69
CA ALA A 23 -6.35 5.08 -4.07
C ALA A 23 -6.67 5.45 -5.53
N VAL A 24 -6.53 6.72 -5.91
CA VAL A 24 -6.80 7.22 -7.27
C VAL A 24 -5.90 6.54 -8.31
N SER A 25 -4.61 6.37 -8.03
CA SER A 25 -3.68 5.73 -8.97
C SER A 25 -4.04 4.28 -9.33
N HIS A 26 -4.84 3.62 -8.48
CA HIS A 26 -5.27 2.23 -8.64
C HIS A 26 -6.74 2.09 -9.04
N GLN A 27 -7.43 3.19 -9.34
CA GLN A 27 -8.75 3.17 -9.98
C GLN A 27 -8.61 3.15 -11.50
N GLU A 28 -9.62 2.62 -12.18
CA GLU A 28 -9.65 2.53 -13.66
C GLU A 28 -9.57 3.93 -14.31
N ASN A 29 -10.36 4.88 -13.82
CA ASN A 29 -10.46 6.22 -14.41
C ASN A 29 -9.43 7.22 -13.86
N GLN A 30 -8.72 6.88 -12.78
CA GLN A 30 -7.73 7.74 -12.10
C GLN A 30 -8.23 9.18 -11.84
N ASP A 31 -9.53 9.34 -11.60
CA ASP A 31 -10.18 10.62 -11.41
C ASP A 31 -10.49 10.84 -9.93
N CYS A 32 -9.82 11.83 -9.33
CA CYS A 32 -10.06 12.23 -7.94
C CYS A 32 -11.52 12.63 -7.67
N ALA A 33 -12.23 13.18 -8.66
CA ALA A 33 -13.62 13.61 -8.50
C ALA A 33 -14.61 12.43 -8.49
N ALA A 34 -14.22 11.29 -9.06
CA ALA A 34 -15.03 10.08 -9.11
C ALA A 34 -14.83 9.17 -7.89
N LEU A 35 -13.91 9.49 -6.98
CA LEU A 35 -13.56 8.67 -5.83
C LEU A 35 -14.71 8.62 -4.80
N SER A 36 -15.42 7.50 -4.75
CA SER A 36 -16.43 7.24 -3.72
C SER A 36 -15.80 6.70 -2.42
N PRO A 37 -16.47 6.87 -1.25
CA PRO A 37 -15.98 6.31 0.00
C PRO A 37 -15.81 4.79 -0.01
N ASP A 38 -16.71 4.07 -0.69
CA ASP A 38 -16.68 2.60 -0.79
C ASP A 38 -15.53 2.10 -1.69
N GLU A 39 -15.04 2.94 -2.59
CA GLU A 39 -13.91 2.65 -3.49
C GLU A 39 -12.58 3.24 -2.99
N PHE A 40 -12.55 3.83 -1.79
CA PHE A 40 -11.34 4.38 -1.19
C PHE A 40 -10.42 3.26 -0.66
N ILE A 41 -9.72 2.59 -1.57
CA ILE A 41 -8.81 1.49 -1.24
C ILE A 41 -7.36 1.98 -1.35
N SER A 42 -6.85 2.55 -0.26
CA SER A 42 -5.44 2.97 -0.18
C SER A 42 -4.54 1.88 0.39
N ARG A 43 -3.40 1.64 -0.28
CA ARG A 43 -2.32 0.74 0.18
C ARG A 43 -1.28 1.45 1.04
N ILE A 44 -1.46 2.75 1.27
CA ILE A 44 -0.66 3.59 2.16
C ILE A 44 -1.57 4.05 3.31
N ARG A 45 -1.03 4.08 4.53
CA ARG A 45 -1.77 4.54 5.71
C ARG A 45 -0.96 5.58 6.46
N VAL A 46 -1.57 6.74 6.71
CA VAL A 46 -1.01 7.73 7.63
C VAL A 46 -1.32 7.29 9.05
N ILE A 47 -0.28 7.10 9.85
CA ILE A 47 -0.35 6.82 11.28
C ILE A 47 0.05 8.08 12.01
N LYS A 48 -0.79 8.49 12.96
CA LYS A 48 -0.57 9.65 13.82
C LYS A 48 -0.49 9.18 15.26
N ASP A 49 0.62 9.49 15.90
CA ASP A 49 0.82 9.37 17.34
C ASP A 49 0.80 10.77 17.98
N HIS A 50 0.90 10.85 19.31
CA HIS A 50 0.99 12.11 20.03
C HIS A 50 2.22 12.95 19.63
N SER A 51 3.33 12.30 19.29
CA SER A 51 4.63 12.98 19.10
C SER A 51 5.15 12.97 17.67
N TRP A 52 4.58 12.14 16.79
CA TRP A 52 5.02 12.02 15.41
C TRP A 52 3.87 11.61 14.49
N THR A 53 4.05 11.83 13.20
CA THR A 53 3.15 11.33 12.16
C THR A 53 4.01 10.73 11.06
N THR A 54 3.56 9.63 10.46
CA THR A 54 4.26 9.04 9.33
C THR A 54 3.28 8.35 8.38
N ALA A 55 3.77 8.01 7.19
CA ALA A 55 3.04 7.16 6.26
C ALA A 55 3.69 5.77 6.23
N VAL A 56 2.87 4.74 6.39
CA VAL A 56 3.28 3.34 6.28
C VAL A 56 2.77 2.78 4.97
N ALA A 57 3.65 2.13 4.22
CA ALA A 57 3.36 1.46 2.96
C ALA A 57 3.98 0.05 3.00
N CYS A 58 3.66 -0.80 2.03
CA CYS A 58 4.38 -2.07 1.87
C CYS A 58 5.87 -1.80 1.61
N HIS A 59 6.75 -2.39 2.42
CA HIS A 59 8.20 -2.19 2.33
C HIS A 59 8.87 -2.91 1.16
N GLN A 60 8.11 -3.72 0.41
CA GLN A 60 8.62 -4.48 -0.74
C GLN A 60 9.83 -5.37 -0.35
N CYS A 61 9.73 -6.01 0.82
CA CYS A 61 10.80 -6.80 1.45
C CYS A 61 11.41 -7.82 0.47
N GLU A 62 12.73 -7.97 0.52
CA GLU A 62 13.44 -8.96 -0.28
C GLU A 62 13.11 -10.39 0.17
N ASP A 63 13.23 -10.64 1.47
CA ASP A 63 12.64 -11.79 2.15
C ASP A 63 11.30 -11.36 2.77
N ALA A 64 10.21 -11.63 2.05
CA ALA A 64 8.89 -11.18 2.43
C ALA A 64 8.17 -12.24 3.28
N PRO A 65 8.07 -12.05 4.61
CA PRO A 65 7.42 -13.05 5.47
C PRO A 65 5.94 -13.24 5.10
N CYS A 66 5.28 -12.20 4.55
CA CYS A 66 3.91 -12.32 4.05
C CYS A 66 3.78 -13.29 2.86
N ALA A 67 4.78 -13.36 1.98
CA ALA A 67 4.82 -14.34 0.90
C ALA A 67 5.07 -15.75 1.46
N ASN A 68 6.04 -15.87 2.37
CA ASN A 68 6.45 -17.16 2.95
C ASN A 68 5.34 -17.89 3.71
N VAL A 69 4.32 -17.17 4.19
CA VAL A 69 3.19 -17.75 4.96
C VAL A 69 1.89 -17.85 4.17
N CYS A 70 1.84 -17.38 2.91
CA CYS A 70 0.60 -17.35 2.15
C CYS A 70 0.18 -18.77 1.73
N PRO A 71 -0.93 -19.33 2.23
CA PRO A 71 -1.28 -20.73 2.00
C PRO A 71 -1.76 -21.03 0.57
N VAL A 72 -2.07 -19.98 -0.19
CA VAL A 72 -2.60 -20.05 -1.56
C VAL A 72 -1.62 -19.45 -2.57
N ASP A 73 -0.41 -19.13 -2.14
CA ASP A 73 0.66 -18.53 -2.95
C ASP A 73 0.22 -17.28 -3.73
N ALA A 74 -0.68 -16.47 -3.15
CA ALA A 74 -1.21 -15.25 -3.76
C ALA A 74 -0.23 -14.07 -3.70
N ILE A 75 0.88 -14.21 -2.97
CA ILE A 75 1.88 -13.16 -2.76
C ILE A 75 3.21 -13.65 -3.30
N SER A 76 3.80 -12.93 -4.25
CA SER A 76 5.04 -13.29 -4.94
C SER A 76 5.99 -12.08 -5.02
N ARG A 77 7.29 -12.33 -5.21
CA ARG A 77 8.25 -11.27 -5.57
C ARG A 77 8.46 -11.30 -7.07
N GLU A 78 8.05 -10.24 -7.75
CA GLU A 78 8.12 -10.11 -9.20
C GLU A 78 8.73 -8.76 -9.56
N HIS A 79 9.61 -8.71 -10.56
CA HIS A 79 10.20 -7.46 -11.06
C HIS A 79 10.75 -6.53 -9.94
N GLY A 80 11.30 -7.11 -8.87
CA GLY A 80 11.88 -6.37 -7.75
C GLY A 80 10.89 -5.77 -6.74
N HIS A 81 9.62 -6.17 -6.76
CA HIS A 81 8.60 -5.78 -5.79
C HIS A 81 7.73 -6.97 -5.37
N ILE A 82 7.03 -6.83 -4.26
CA ILE A 82 6.02 -7.77 -3.78
C ILE A 82 4.69 -7.49 -4.49
N PHE A 83 4.23 -8.50 -5.20
CA PHE A 83 2.97 -8.52 -5.92
C PHE A 83 1.94 -9.34 -5.15
N VAL A 84 0.68 -8.92 -5.19
CA VAL A 84 -0.45 -9.62 -4.56
C VAL A 84 -1.51 -9.86 -5.62
N GLU A 85 -1.72 -11.13 -5.95
CA GLU A 85 -2.76 -11.58 -6.88
C GLU A 85 -4.10 -11.62 -6.15
N GLN A 86 -4.92 -10.58 -6.36
CA GLN A 86 -6.18 -10.42 -5.64
C GLN A 86 -7.17 -11.56 -5.93
N SER A 87 -7.17 -12.10 -7.15
CA SER A 87 -8.06 -13.20 -7.56
C SER A 87 -7.81 -14.50 -6.79
N ARG A 88 -6.62 -14.66 -6.21
CA ARG A 88 -6.22 -15.85 -5.43
C ARG A 88 -6.28 -15.63 -3.93
N SER A 89 -6.60 -14.42 -3.47
CA SER A 89 -6.65 -14.09 -2.05
C SER A 89 -7.92 -14.66 -1.40
N LEU A 90 -7.74 -15.40 -0.30
CA LEU A 90 -8.81 -16.09 0.44
C LEU A 90 -9.85 -15.15 1.08
N HIS A 91 -9.64 -13.82 1.06
CA HIS A 91 -10.58 -12.86 1.66
C HIS A 91 -11.92 -12.75 0.91
N TRP A 92 -12.02 -13.35 -0.28
CA TRP A 92 -13.25 -13.41 -1.08
C TRP A 92 -14.02 -14.76 -0.95
N LEU A 93 -13.59 -15.65 -0.04
CA LEU A 93 -14.33 -16.85 0.38
C LEU A 93 -14.85 -16.67 1.81
#